data_AF-A0A925VA97-F1
#
_entry.id   AF-A0A925VA97-F1
#
_cell.length_a   1.000
_cell.length_b   1.000
_cell.length_c   1.000
_cell.angle_alpha   90.00
_cell.angle_beta   90.00
_cell.angle_gamma   90.00
#
_symmetry.space_group_name_H-M   'P 1'
#
loop_
_entity.id
_entity.type
_entity.pdbx_description
1 polymer ?
#
loop_
_entity_poly.entity_id
_entity_poly.type
_entity_poly.pdbx_seq_one_letter_code
_entity_poly.pdbx_strand_id
1 'polypeptide(L)'
;AAAGRVVVERWLARESRVAWVPPAAGLTGFVRLPHFMSDPALCEHLRQRYDTQLVPGTMFEQPGFVRLGFGIDPADLEQALANISSALDDLA
;
A
#
# COMPACT_ATOMS: atom_id res chain seq x y z
N ALA A 1 -15.05 -4.64 -6.84
CA ALA A 1 -14.57 -4.88 -5.47
C ALA A 1 -13.71 -6.14 -5.37
N ALA A 2 -14.24 -7.32 -5.73
CA ALA A 2 -13.50 -8.59 -5.59
C ALA A 2 -12.20 -8.66 -6.42
N ALA A 3 -12.21 -8.12 -7.65
CA ALA A 3 -11.04 -8.19 -8.54
C ALA A 3 -9.79 -7.49 -7.97
N GLY A 4 -9.91 -6.24 -7.50
CA GLY A 4 -8.78 -5.49 -6.95
C GLY A 4 -8.20 -6.13 -5.68
N ARG A 5 -9.06 -6.72 -4.83
CA ARG A 5 -8.59 -7.47 -3.65
C ARG A 5 -7.67 -8.64 -4.04
N VAL A 6 -8.02 -9.41 -5.07
CA VAL A 6 -7.20 -10.54 -5.54
C VAL A 6 -5.82 -10.07 -6.03
N VAL A 7 -5.75 -8.90 -6.68
CA VAL A 7 -4.49 -8.31 -7.12
C VAL A 7 -3.60 -7.97 -5.90
N VAL A 8 -4.16 -7.32 -4.88
CA VAL A 8 -3.43 -6.98 -3.65
C VAL A 8 -2.97 -8.24 -2.92
N GLU A 9 -3.81 -9.27 -2.80
CA GLU A 9 -3.44 -10.53 -2.14
C GLU A 9 -2.29 -11.24 -2.85
N ARG A 10 -2.26 -11.22 -4.19
CA ARG A 10 -1.14 -11.77 -4.98
C ARG A 10 0.16 -11.01 -4.77
N TRP A 11 0.08 -9.68 -4.67
CA TRP A 11 1.24 -8.85 -4.38
C TRP A 11 1.76 -9.10 -2.96
N LEU A 12 0.88 -9.12 -1.95
CA LEU A 12 1.23 -9.42 -0.56
C LEU A 12 1.86 -10.81 -0.37
N ALA A 13 1.49 -11.79 -1.19
CA ALA A 13 2.12 -13.11 -1.18
C ALA A 13 3.60 -13.09 -1.63
N ARG A 14 4.04 -12.03 -2.31
CA ARG A 14 5.41 -11.85 -2.83
C ARG A 14 6.20 -10.78 -2.08
N GLU A 15 5.52 -9.82 -1.46
CA GLU A 15 6.12 -8.73 -0.72
C GLU A 15 6.11 -9.01 0.79
N SER A 16 7.17 -9.67 1.29
CA SER A 16 7.26 -10.09 2.69
C SER A 16 7.48 -8.95 3.69
N ARG A 17 7.82 -7.75 3.22
CA ARG A 17 8.13 -6.58 4.06
C ARG A 17 6.89 -5.93 4.65
N VAL A 18 5.72 -6.17 4.05
CA VAL A 18 4.45 -5.61 4.49
C VAL A 18 3.45 -6.73 4.81
N ALA A 19 2.40 -6.39 5.54
CA ALA A 19 1.32 -7.32 5.81
C ALA A 19 -0.01 -6.58 5.97
N TRP A 20 -1.13 -7.28 5.79
CA TRP A 20 -2.44 -6.74 6.13
C TRP A 20 -3.32 -7.77 6.81
N VAL A 21 -4.44 -7.32 7.38
CA VAL A 21 -5.58 -8.19 7.67
C VAL A 21 -6.58 -7.99 6.53
N PRO A 22 -6.92 -9.04 5.75
CA PRO A 22 -7.84 -8.88 4.63
C PRO A 22 -9.18 -8.31 5.09
N PRO A 23 -9.70 -7.24 4.45
CA PRO A 23 -10.98 -6.66 4.84
C PRO A 23 -12.13 -7.62 4.52
N ALA A 24 -13.11 -7.71 5.43
CA ALA A 24 -14.30 -8.56 5.23
C ALA A 24 -15.16 -8.09 4.03
N ALA A 25 -15.20 -6.78 3.79
CA ALA A 25 -15.88 -6.14 2.68
C ALA A 25 -15.25 -4.77 2.37
N GLY A 26 -15.62 -4.17 1.24
CA GLY A 26 -15.19 -2.83 0.84
C GLY A 26 -14.09 -2.81 -0.22
N LEU A 27 -13.48 -1.64 -0.38
CA LEU A 27 -12.49 -1.32 -1.43
C LEU A 27 -11.17 -0.79 -0.87
N THR A 28 -11.00 -0.85 0.45
CA THR A 28 -9.83 -0.33 1.15
C THR A 28 -9.34 -1.34 2.19
N GLY A 29 -8.02 -1.40 2.37
CA GLY A 29 -7.36 -2.21 3.38
C GLY A 29 -6.29 -1.39 4.09
N PHE A 30 -5.84 -1.88 5.24
CA PHE A 30 -4.82 -1.21 6.04
C PHE A 30 -3.57 -2.10 6.07
N VAL A 31 -2.50 -1.60 5.45
CA VAL A 31 -1.25 -2.33 5.24
C VAL A 31 -0.24 -1.85 6.25
N ARG A 32 0.31 -2.78 7.03
CA ARG A 32 1.42 -2.57 7.96
C ARG A 32 2.73 -2.45 7.20
N LEU A 33 3.47 -1.39 7.46
CA LEU A 33 4.79 -1.13 6.89
C LEU A 33 5.91 -1.86 7.65
N PRO A 34 7.14 -1.92 7.08
CA PRO A 34 8.32 -2.35 7.81
C PRO A 34 8.52 -1.58 9.11
N HIS A 35 9.21 -2.21 10.05
CA HIS A 35 9.48 -1.58 11.35
C HIS A 35 10.28 -0.28 11.17
N PHE A 36 9.92 0.76 11.93
CA PHE A 36 10.49 2.11 11.87
C PHE A 36 10.31 2.88 10.55
N MET A 37 9.63 2.32 9.54
CA MET A 37 9.30 3.07 8.34
C MET A 37 8.23 4.12 8.63
N SER A 38 8.52 5.37 8.26
CA SER A 38 7.61 6.52 8.42
C SER A 38 6.54 6.50 7.34
N ASP A 39 5.27 6.32 7.71
CA ASP A 39 4.15 6.30 6.77
C ASP A 39 3.95 7.63 6.01
N PRO A 40 4.09 8.83 6.61
CA PRO A 40 4.02 10.06 5.84
C PRO A 40 5.19 10.21 4.85
N ALA A 41 6.40 9.78 5.23
CA ALA A 41 7.56 9.87 4.35
C ALA A 41 7.44 8.92 3.15
N LEU A 42 6.98 7.69 3.36
CA LEU A 42 6.69 6.75 2.27
C LEU A 42 5.61 7.31 1.33
N CYS A 43 4.50 7.82 1.88
CA CYS A 43 3.42 8.41 1.09
C CYS A 43 3.89 9.60 0.25
N GLU A 44 4.75 10.46 0.82
CA GLU A 44 5.31 11.60 0.10
C GLU A 44 6.30 11.18 -0.99
N HIS A 45 7.17 10.21 -0.70
CA HIS A 45 8.10 9.65 -1.70
C HIS A 45 7.36 9.03 -2.87
N LEU A 46 6.32 8.22 -2.61
CA LEU A 46 5.47 7.63 -3.63
C LEU A 46 4.83 8.69 -4.55
N ARG A 47 4.30 9.75 -3.95
CA ARG A 47 3.65 10.84 -4.70
C ARG A 47 4.65 11.59 -5.57
N GLN A 48 5.82 11.92 -5.06
CA GLN A 48 6.82 12.69 -5.79
C GLN A 48 7.54 11.89 -6.87
N ARG A 49 7.89 10.63 -6.59
CA ARG A 49 8.79 9.83 -7.42
C ARG A 49 8.06 8.94 -8.43
N TYR A 50 6.85 8.48 -8.09
CA TYR A 50 6.12 7.45 -8.82
C TYR A 50 4.69 7.85 -9.19
N ASP A 51 4.27 9.10 -8.92
CA ASP A 51 2.91 9.59 -9.13
C ASP A 51 1.84 8.63 -8.53
N THR A 52 2.18 8.04 -7.38
CA THR A 52 1.35 7.03 -6.70
C THR A 52 0.95 7.57 -5.33
N GLN A 53 -0.34 7.46 -4.97
CA GLN A 53 -0.84 8.03 -3.73
C GLN A 53 -1.45 6.98 -2.80
N LEU A 54 -1.00 6.99 -1.55
CA LEU A 54 -1.58 6.29 -0.42
C LEU A 54 -1.98 7.30 0.67
N VAL A 55 -2.81 6.87 1.63
CA VAL A 55 -3.12 7.69 2.80
C VAL A 55 -2.32 7.19 4.00
N PRO A 56 -1.52 8.04 4.67
CA PRO A 56 -0.72 7.64 5.81
C PRO A 56 -1.60 7.24 6.99
N GLY A 57 -1.20 6.20 7.70
CA GLY A 57 -1.89 5.65 8.87
C GLY A 57 -1.94 6.62 10.04
N THR A 58 -1.00 7.56 10.12
CA THR A 58 -0.98 8.67 11.07
C THR A 58 -2.29 9.49 11.04
N MET A 59 -2.95 9.59 9.88
CA MET A 59 -4.26 10.26 9.75
C MET A 59 -5.41 9.50 10.42
N PHE A 60 -5.17 8.24 10.80
CA PHE A 60 -6.09 7.35 11.50
C PHE A 60 -5.59 6.97 12.89
N GLU A 61 -4.63 7.74 13.45
CA GLU A 61 -4.00 7.46 14.75
C GLU A 61 -3.30 6.09 14.81
N GLN A 62 -2.81 5.60 13.66
CA GLN A 62 -2.12 4.31 13.52
C GLN A 62 -0.82 4.48 12.71
N PRO A 63 0.23 5.08 13.30
CA PRO A 63 1.52 5.24 12.62
C PRO A 63 2.14 3.89 12.25
N GLY A 64 2.91 3.86 11.16
CA GLY A 64 3.51 2.62 10.62
C GLY A 64 2.55 1.77 9.77
N PHE A 65 1.39 2.33 9.39
CA PHE A 65 0.44 1.72 8.47
C PHE A 65 0.08 2.69 7.35
N VAL A 66 -0.50 2.16 6.28
CA VAL A 66 -1.07 2.96 5.17
C VAL A 66 -2.43 2.40 4.76
N ARG A 67 -3.36 3.29 4.42
CA ARG A 67 -4.64 2.90 3.82
C ARG A 67 -4.48 2.77 2.32
N LEU A 68 -4.63 1.54 1.84
CA LEU A 68 -4.54 1.17 0.43
C LEU A 68 -5.94 1.01 -0.15
N GLY A 69 -6.25 1.78 -1.19
CA GLY A 69 -7.47 1.61 -1.98
C GLY A 69 -7.21 0.69 -3.18
N PHE A 70 -8.09 -0.27 -3.40
CA PHE A 70 -8.03 -1.23 -4.51
C PHE A 70 -9.33 -1.22 -5.34
N GLY A 71 -10.02 -0.09 -5.35
CA GLY A 71 -11.25 0.15 -6.12
C GLY A 71 -11.03 0.77 -7.50
N ILE A 72 -9.82 0.71 -8.03
CA ILE A 72 -9.41 1.30 -9.31
C ILE A 72 -9.25 0.21 -10.39
N ASP A 73 -8.87 0.62 -11.61
CA ASP A 73 -8.58 -0.33 -12.70
C ASP A 73 -7.48 -1.32 -12.29
N PRO A 74 -7.60 -2.62 -12.61
CA PRO A 74 -6.59 -3.62 -12.25
C PRO A 74 -5.18 -3.32 -12.78
N ALA A 75 -5.04 -2.76 -13.98
CA ALA A 75 -3.73 -2.46 -14.54
C ALA A 75 -3.04 -1.30 -13.77
N ASP A 76 -3.81 -0.26 -13.46
CA ASP A 76 -3.34 0.86 -12.63
C ASP A 76 -2.97 0.38 -11.22
N LEU A 77 -3.76 -0.53 -10.65
CA LEU A 77 -3.48 -1.12 -9.34
C LEU A 77 -2.20 -1.96 -9.35
N GLU A 78 -1.98 -2.79 -10.36
CA GLU A 78 -0.76 -3.58 -10.49
C GLU A 78 0.49 -2.68 -10.58
N GLN A 79 0.40 -1.60 -11.37
CA GLN A 79 1.49 -0.63 -11.48
C GLN A 79 1.73 0.12 -10.15
N ALA A 80 0.67 0.55 -9.48
CA ALA A 80 0.77 1.22 -8.19
C ALA A 80 1.40 0.31 -7.10
N LEU A 81 1.04 -0.97 -7.08
CA LEU A 81 1.63 -1.95 -6.16
C LEU A 81 3.12 -2.20 -6.46
N ALA A 82 3.50 -2.24 -7.74
CA ALA A 82 4.92 -2.30 -8.13
C ALA A 82 5.69 -1.06 -7.66
N ASN A 83 5.10 0.13 -7.80
CA ASN A 83 5.67 1.38 -7.31
C ASN A 83 5.84 1.38 -5.78
N ILE A 84 4.91 0.78 -5.04
CA ILE A 84 5.06 0.59 -3.58
C ILE A 84 6.29 -0.28 -3.29
N SER A 85 6.45 -1.43 -3.95
CA SER A 85 7.63 -2.27 -3.74
C SER A 85 8.94 -1.53 -4.07
N SER A 86 8.98 -0.74 -5.14
CA SER A 86 10.17 0.09 -5.46
C SER A 86 10.41 1.19 -4.43
N ALA A 87 9.36 1.85 -3.94
CA ALA A 87 9.50 2.85 -2.88
C ALA A 87 10.00 2.24 -1.56
N LEU A 88 9.61 1.00 -1.26
CA LEU A 88 10.16 0.25 -0.13
C LEU A 88 11.65 -0.07 -0.31
N ASP A 89 12.13 -0.27 -1.54
CA ASP A 89 13.56 -0.46 -1.83
C ASP A 89 14.36 0.84 -1.70
N ASP A 90 13.80 1.95 -2.22
CA ASP A 90 14.43 3.27 -2.17
C ASP A 90 14.64 3.78 -0.73
N LEU A 91 13.78 3.37 0.20
CA LEU A 91 13.76 3.82 1.60
C LEU A 91 14.26 2.76 2.59
N ALA A 92 14.80 1.64 2.10
CA ALA A 92 15.35 0.56 2.92
C ALA A 92 16.70 0.91 3.59
#